data_AF-A0A3G8M338-F1
#
_entry.id   AF-A0A3G8M338-F1
#
_cell.length_a   1.000
_cell.length_b   1.000
_cell.length_c   1.000
_cell.angle_alpha   90.00
_cell.angle_beta   90.00
_cell.angle_gamma   90.00
#
_symmetry.space_group_name_H-M   'P 1'
#
loop_
_entity.id
_entity.type
_entity.pdbx_description
1 polymer ?
#
loop_
_entity_poly.entity_id
_entity_poly.type
_entity_poly.pdbx_seq_one_letter_code
_entity_poly.pdbx_strand_id
1 'polypeptide(L)'
;MEVLTKSVVAETKLDPTVAKAALGLVLGFLRDKDTTGNMQVMIAKMPRAQEAIDTAQYTGDGGVTQVIEGMTSFIGHGRADLNILAGQLEKLGISEAQTDALVRQVVNRAENILGAEGAEKIKSILPALRERSDLPTDLRHSA
;
A
#
# COMPACT_ATOMS: atom_id res chain seq x y z
N MET A 1 -2.29 6.31 -14.36
CA MET A 1 -2.59 6.96 -13.07
C MET A 1 -3.98 7.61 -13.06
N GLU A 2 -4.31 8.45 -14.05
CA GLU A 2 -5.54 9.27 -14.02
C GLU A 2 -6.86 8.50 -13.90
N VAL A 3 -6.99 7.35 -14.59
CA VAL A 3 -8.18 6.48 -14.49
C VAL A 3 -8.37 5.97 -13.05
N LEU A 4 -7.28 5.59 -12.40
CA LEU A 4 -7.31 5.10 -11.01
C LEU A 4 -7.67 6.23 -10.05
N THR A 5 -7.07 7.42 -10.21
CA THR A 5 -7.41 8.60 -9.39
C THR A 5 -8.88 8.98 -9.53
N LYS A 6 -9.43 9.02 -10.76
CA LYS A 6 -10.85 9.33 -10.98
C LYS A 6 -11.78 8.33 -10.30
N SER A 7 -11.44 7.04 -10.37
CA SER A 7 -12.24 5.97 -9.75
C SER A 7 -12.22 6.09 -8.22
N VAL A 8 -11.05 6.36 -7.63
CA VAL A 8 -10.92 6.60 -6.19
C VAL A 8 -11.69 7.85 -5.75
N VAL A 9 -11.58 8.96 -6.46
CA VAL A 9 -12.31 10.21 -6.13
C VAL A 9 -13.81 9.99 -6.18
N ALA A 10 -14.31 9.28 -7.20
CA ALA A 10 -15.74 9.00 -7.35
C ALA A 10 -16.30 8.23 -6.14
N GLU A 11 -15.54 7.27 -5.63
CA GLU A 11 -15.91 6.34 -4.57
C GLU A 11 -15.69 6.91 -3.15
N THR A 12 -14.58 7.61 -2.93
CA THR A 12 -14.17 8.09 -1.60
C THR A 12 -14.56 9.54 -1.32
N LYS A 13 -14.97 10.29 -2.36
CA LYS A 13 -15.21 11.75 -2.32
C LYS A 13 -14.01 12.57 -1.85
N LEU A 14 -12.80 12.00 -1.91
CA LEU A 14 -11.57 12.71 -1.59
C LEU A 14 -11.25 13.77 -2.64
N ASP A 15 -10.53 14.81 -2.22
CA ASP A 15 -9.93 15.76 -3.16
C ASP A 15 -9.00 15.01 -4.14
N PRO A 16 -8.99 15.33 -5.44
CA PRO A 16 -8.14 14.66 -6.42
C PRO A 16 -6.65 14.66 -6.07
N THR A 17 -6.16 15.71 -5.40
CA THR A 17 -4.77 15.83 -4.95
C THR A 17 -4.49 14.87 -3.81
N VAL A 18 -5.40 14.81 -2.81
CA VAL A 18 -5.31 13.88 -1.68
C VAL A 18 -5.41 12.43 -2.16
N ALA A 19 -6.36 12.13 -3.05
CA ALA A 19 -6.52 10.80 -3.66
C ALA A 19 -5.27 10.36 -4.43
N LYS A 20 -4.63 11.28 -5.16
CA LYS A 20 -3.39 11.00 -5.90
C LYS A 20 -2.21 10.72 -4.95
N ALA A 21 -2.06 11.51 -3.89
CA ALA A 21 -1.02 11.30 -2.89
C ALA A 21 -1.20 9.95 -2.16
N ALA A 22 -2.44 9.66 -1.73
CA ALA A 22 -2.79 8.41 -1.08
C ALA A 22 -2.53 7.18 -1.96
N LEU A 23 -2.89 7.27 -3.25
CA LEU A 23 -2.56 6.23 -4.21
C LEU A 23 -1.04 6.06 -4.38
N GLY A 24 -0.27 7.14 -4.36
CA GLY A 24 1.19 7.06 -4.40
C GLY A 24 1.76 6.29 -3.20
N LEU A 25 1.25 6.55 -1.98
CA LEU A 25 1.63 5.83 -0.77
C LEU A 25 1.31 4.34 -0.87
N VAL A 26 0.07 3.99 -1.27
CA VAL A 26 -0.36 2.59 -1.38
C VAL A 26 0.39 1.84 -2.49
N LEU A 27 0.61 2.47 -3.65
CA LEU A 27 1.36 1.86 -4.75
C LEU A 27 2.83 1.61 -4.37
N GLY A 28 3.47 2.56 -3.68
CA GLY A 28 4.83 2.40 -3.17
C GLY A 28 4.90 1.27 -2.14
N PHE A 29 3.98 1.28 -1.17
CA PHE A 29 3.88 0.24 -0.15
C PHE A 29 3.74 -1.17 -0.76
N LEU A 30 2.80 -1.35 -1.68
CA LEU A 30 2.57 -2.64 -2.32
C LEU A 30 3.77 -3.09 -3.17
N ARG A 31 4.44 -2.15 -3.85
CA ARG A 31 5.69 -2.44 -4.59
C ARG A 31 6.77 -2.97 -3.66
N ASP A 32 6.95 -2.36 -2.50
CA ASP A 32 8.00 -2.75 -1.56
C ASP A 32 7.72 -4.09 -0.87
N LYS A 33 6.44 -4.50 -0.80
CA LYS A 33 6.01 -5.80 -0.25
C LYS A 33 5.86 -6.90 -1.29
N ASP A 34 5.77 -6.55 -2.57
CA ASP A 34 5.61 -7.52 -3.65
C ASP A 34 6.94 -8.21 -3.98
N THR A 35 7.03 -9.49 -3.66
CA THR A 35 8.19 -10.34 -4.01
C THR A 35 8.11 -10.89 -5.43
N THR A 36 6.98 -10.71 -6.13
CA THR A 36 6.71 -11.33 -7.43
C THR A 36 7.05 -10.43 -8.62
N GLY A 37 7.24 -9.12 -8.40
CA GLY A 37 7.48 -8.12 -9.44
C GLY A 37 6.23 -7.66 -10.19
N ASN A 38 5.06 -8.22 -9.87
CA ASN A 38 3.76 -7.84 -10.42
C ASN A 38 3.44 -6.35 -10.22
N MET A 39 3.74 -5.81 -9.05
CA MET A 39 3.54 -4.38 -8.77
C MET A 39 4.45 -3.51 -9.63
N GLN A 40 5.69 -3.93 -9.87
CA GLN A 40 6.60 -3.21 -10.77
C GLN A 40 6.09 -3.21 -12.21
N VAL A 41 5.57 -4.35 -12.70
CA VAL A 41 4.92 -4.45 -14.02
C VAL A 41 3.67 -3.56 -14.08
N MET A 42 2.86 -3.54 -13.03
CA MET A 42 1.66 -2.70 -12.97
C MET A 42 2.01 -1.21 -13.03
N ILE A 43 2.97 -0.78 -12.21
CA ILE A 43 3.45 0.61 -12.15
C ILE A 43 4.03 1.03 -13.51
N ALA A 44 4.84 0.18 -14.14
CA ALA A 44 5.40 0.45 -15.47
C ALA A 44 4.32 0.62 -16.55
N LYS A 45 3.20 -0.12 -16.44
CA LYS A 45 2.04 0.00 -17.35
C LYS A 45 1.10 1.16 -16.99
N MET A 46 1.37 1.89 -15.91
CA MET A 46 0.56 3.03 -15.48
C MET A 46 1.33 4.34 -15.69
N PRO A 47 0.98 5.12 -16.72
CA PRO A 47 1.59 6.44 -16.92
C PRO A 47 1.43 7.28 -15.66
N ARG A 48 2.52 7.93 -15.25
CA ARG A 48 2.60 8.81 -14.08
C ARG A 48 2.39 8.14 -12.71
N ALA A 49 2.39 6.79 -12.65
CA ALA A 49 2.33 6.09 -11.38
C ALA A 49 3.62 6.26 -10.57
N GLN A 50 4.78 6.17 -11.24
CA GLN A 50 6.08 6.38 -10.60
C GLN A 50 6.19 7.79 -10.00
N GLU A 51 5.87 8.83 -10.78
CA GLU A 51 5.81 10.23 -10.29
C GLU A 51 4.90 10.37 -9.05
N ALA A 52 3.75 9.69 -9.02
CA ALA A 52 2.83 9.75 -7.89
C ALA A 52 3.42 9.08 -6.64
N ILE A 53 4.13 7.96 -6.79
CA ILE A 53 4.85 7.29 -5.70
C ILE A 53 5.94 8.21 -5.16
N ASP A 54 6.79 8.76 -6.03
CA ASP A 54 7.90 9.62 -5.63
C ASP A 54 7.40 10.89 -4.91
N THR A 55 6.34 11.51 -5.42
CA THR A 55 5.69 12.68 -4.79
C THR A 55 5.10 12.34 -3.42
N ALA A 56 4.45 11.19 -3.30
CA ALA A 56 3.82 10.73 -2.07
C ALA A 56 4.86 10.39 -0.99
N GLN A 57 5.99 9.80 -1.38
CA GLN A 57 7.11 9.55 -0.47
C GLN A 57 7.67 10.88 0.08
N TYR A 58 7.83 11.90 -0.77
CA TYR A 58 8.30 13.22 -0.32
C TYR A 58 7.29 13.97 0.57
N THR A 59 5.98 13.77 0.35
CA THR A 59 4.90 14.44 1.11
C THR A 59 4.60 13.73 2.44
N GLY A 60 4.80 12.40 2.50
CA GLY A 60 4.72 11.62 3.74
C GLY A 60 5.96 11.78 4.64
N ASP A 61 7.04 12.34 4.08
CA ASP A 61 8.31 12.61 4.75
C ASP A 61 8.31 13.98 5.47
N GLY A 62 7.44 14.10 6.46
CA GLY A 62 7.69 15.02 7.56
C GLY A 62 8.77 14.51 8.53
N GLY A 63 9.89 13.96 8.02
CA GLY A 63 11.05 13.56 8.83
C GLY A 63 11.33 12.05 8.95
N VAL A 64 11.19 11.27 7.87
CA VAL A 64 11.60 9.85 7.86
C VAL A 64 12.82 9.57 6.97
N THR A 65 13.15 10.42 6.01
CA THR A 65 14.33 10.23 5.15
C THR A 65 15.63 10.37 5.93
N GLN A 66 15.66 11.13 7.04
CA GLN A 66 16.85 11.26 7.90
C GLN A 66 17.05 10.07 8.86
N VAL A 67 16.10 9.13 8.95
CA VAL A 67 16.15 8.01 9.90
C VAL A 67 16.42 6.67 9.19
N ILE A 68 16.31 6.61 7.87
CA ILE A 68 16.47 5.38 7.09
C ILE A 68 17.93 4.87 7.09
N GLU A 69 18.94 5.73 7.26
CA GLU A 69 20.33 5.26 7.44
C GLU A 69 20.60 4.63 8.82
N GLY A 70 19.71 4.81 9.80
CA GLY A 70 19.86 4.28 11.17
C GLY A 70 18.85 3.20 11.58
N MET A 71 17.81 2.95 10.79
CA MET A 71 16.69 2.06 11.15
C MET A 71 16.48 0.86 10.23
N THR A 72 17.53 0.38 9.58
CA THR A 72 17.52 -0.94 8.90
C THR A 72 17.20 -2.12 9.85
N SER A 73 17.07 -1.88 11.16
CA SER A 73 16.61 -2.86 12.16
C SER A 73 15.10 -2.83 12.49
N PHE A 74 14.30 -1.93 11.89
CA PHE A 74 12.84 -1.85 12.14
C PHE A 74 11.97 -2.27 10.96
N ILE A 75 12.49 -3.13 10.07
CA ILE A 75 11.65 -3.88 9.12
C ILE A 75 10.89 -4.96 9.93
N GLY A 76 9.92 -4.50 10.70
CA GLY A 76 9.04 -5.34 11.52
C GLY A 76 7.91 -5.88 10.66
N HIS A 77 8.08 -7.13 10.21
CA HIS A 77 7.10 -7.91 9.43
C HIS A 77 5.63 -7.60 9.74
N GLY A 78 4.92 -7.01 8.76
CA GLY A 78 3.49 -7.18 8.55
C GLY A 78 2.62 -6.08 9.16
N ARG A 79 2.37 -6.14 10.47
CA ARG A 79 1.37 -5.24 11.13
C ARG A 79 1.88 -3.81 11.32
N ALA A 80 3.16 -3.65 11.62
CA ALA A 80 3.77 -2.32 11.79
C ALA A 80 3.74 -1.53 10.48
N ASP A 81 4.02 -2.22 9.37
CA ASP A 81 4.03 -1.64 8.02
C ASP A 81 2.65 -1.07 7.63
N LEU A 82 1.56 -1.80 7.93
CA LEU A 82 0.21 -1.31 7.69
C LEU A 82 -0.17 -0.14 8.59
N ASN A 83 0.20 -0.18 9.86
CA ASN A 83 -0.10 0.91 10.77
C ASN A 83 0.66 2.18 10.35
N ILE A 84 1.86 2.03 9.77
CA ILE A 84 2.60 3.14 9.15
C ILE A 84 1.81 3.69 7.95
N LEU A 85 1.35 2.82 7.04
CA LEU A 85 0.55 3.24 5.88
C LEU A 85 -0.76 3.93 6.33
N ALA A 86 -1.49 3.31 7.26
CA ALA A 86 -2.72 3.86 7.83
C ALA A 86 -2.46 5.23 8.47
N GLY A 87 -1.41 5.34 9.29
CA GLY A 87 -1.03 6.61 9.90
C GLY A 87 -0.61 7.68 8.89
N GLN A 88 0.01 7.30 7.76
CA GLN A 88 0.31 8.23 6.67
C GLN A 88 -0.95 8.68 5.94
N LEU A 89 -1.93 7.81 5.75
CA LEU A 89 -3.22 8.13 5.13
C LEU A 89 -4.09 8.99 6.06
N GLU A 90 -4.08 8.70 7.36
CA GLU A 90 -4.76 9.52 8.39
C GLU A 90 -4.21 10.94 8.44
N LYS A 91 -2.88 11.13 8.29
CA LYS A 91 -2.27 12.47 8.16
C LYS A 91 -2.78 13.25 6.95
N LEU A 92 -3.26 12.56 5.91
CA LEU A 92 -3.92 13.15 4.74
C LEU A 92 -5.43 13.37 4.96
N GLY A 93 -5.95 13.08 6.16
CA GLY A 93 -7.37 13.18 6.50
C GLY A 93 -8.21 12.02 5.97
N ILE A 94 -7.59 10.89 5.62
CA ILE A 94 -8.27 9.74 5.02
C ILE A 94 -8.70 8.78 6.11
N SER A 95 -10.00 8.50 6.16
CA SER A 95 -10.60 7.55 7.09
C SER A 95 -10.31 6.10 6.68
N GLU A 96 -10.39 5.17 7.64
CA GLU A 96 -10.22 3.73 7.40
C GLU A 96 -11.13 3.20 6.26
N ALA A 97 -12.40 3.62 6.23
CA ALA A 97 -13.33 3.25 5.16
C ALA A 97 -12.89 3.74 3.76
N GLN A 98 -12.27 4.93 3.70
CA GLN A 98 -11.71 5.46 2.45
C GLN A 98 -10.40 4.75 2.07
N THR A 99 -9.60 4.34 3.05
CA THR A 99 -8.41 3.51 2.85
C THR A 99 -8.78 2.15 2.25
N ASP A 100 -9.79 1.46 2.80
CA ASP A 100 -10.32 0.21 2.25
C ASP A 100 -10.80 0.36 0.80
N ALA A 101 -11.56 1.43 0.53
CA ALA A 101 -12.01 1.75 -0.83
C ALA A 101 -10.85 2.01 -1.79
N LEU A 102 -9.82 2.72 -1.34
CA LEU A 102 -8.63 3.02 -2.12
C LEU A 102 -7.83 1.76 -2.44
N VAL A 103 -7.61 0.88 -1.46
CA VAL A 103 -6.93 -0.41 -1.64
C VAL A 103 -7.71 -1.30 -2.61
N ARG A 104 -9.04 -1.37 -2.47
CA ARG A 104 -9.91 -2.10 -3.42
C ARG A 104 -9.76 -1.58 -4.85
N GLN A 105 -9.73 -0.27 -5.05
CA GLN A 105 -9.54 0.32 -6.37
C GLN A 105 -8.17 0.00 -6.98
N VAL A 106 -7.11 -0.06 -6.16
CA VAL A 106 -5.78 -0.50 -6.60
C VAL A 106 -5.80 -1.96 -7.04
N VAL A 107 -6.44 -2.83 -6.27
CA VAL A 107 -6.59 -4.26 -6.61
C VAL A 107 -7.41 -4.46 -7.89
N ASN A 108 -8.54 -3.76 -8.03
CA ASN A 108 -9.34 -3.79 -9.25
C ASN A 108 -8.53 -3.32 -10.46
N ARG A 109 -7.66 -2.32 -10.26
CA ARG A 109 -6.79 -1.85 -11.33
C ARG A 109 -5.70 -2.86 -11.67
N ALA A 110 -5.17 -3.56 -10.69
CA ALA A 110 -4.23 -4.66 -10.89
C ALA A 110 -4.85 -5.78 -11.72
N GLU A 111 -6.10 -6.15 -11.43
CA GLU A 111 -6.83 -7.18 -12.18
C GLU A 111 -6.98 -6.81 -13.65
N ASN A 112 -7.30 -5.54 -13.94
CA ASN A 112 -7.39 -5.03 -15.31
C ASN A 112 -6.05 -5.02 -16.08
N ILE A 113 -4.91 -4.96 -15.38
CA ILE A 113 -3.58 -4.81 -16.01
C ILE A 113 -2.81 -6.13 -16.06
N LEU A 114 -2.92 -6.94 -15.01
CA LEU A 114 -2.17 -8.16 -14.77
C LEU A 114 -3.03 -9.42 -14.91
N GLY A 115 -4.35 -9.28 -14.95
CA GLY A 115 -5.30 -10.40 -14.89
C GLY A 115 -5.57 -10.86 -13.45
N ALA A 116 -6.51 -11.81 -13.32
CA ALA A 116 -6.95 -12.34 -12.04
C ALA A 116 -5.80 -12.89 -11.19
N GLU A 117 -4.87 -13.64 -11.78
CA GLU A 117 -3.73 -14.21 -11.04
C GLU A 117 -2.79 -13.14 -10.47
N GLY A 118 -2.55 -12.05 -11.20
CA GLY A 118 -1.75 -10.93 -10.72
C GLY A 118 -2.46 -10.15 -9.60
N ALA A 119 -3.77 -9.97 -9.73
CA ALA A 119 -4.59 -9.35 -8.69
C ALA A 119 -4.65 -10.20 -7.42
N GLU A 120 -4.80 -11.52 -7.52
CA GLU A 120 -4.79 -12.43 -6.37
C GLU A 120 -3.44 -12.38 -5.64
N LYS A 121 -2.32 -12.32 -6.36
CA LYS A 121 -0.99 -12.15 -5.74
C LYS A 121 -0.86 -10.85 -4.97
N ILE A 122 -1.39 -9.75 -5.50
CA ILE A 122 -1.42 -8.45 -4.81
C ILE A 122 -2.40 -8.48 -3.62
N LYS A 123 -3.58 -9.09 -3.81
CA LYS A 123 -4.53 -9.30 -2.73
C LYS A 123 -3.88 -10.07 -1.61
N SER A 124 -3.14 -11.15 -1.86
CA SER A 124 -2.44 -11.95 -0.83
C SER A 124 -1.42 -11.20 0.01
N ILE A 125 -0.92 -10.04 -0.47
CA ILE A 125 -0.12 -9.12 0.36
C ILE A 125 -0.99 -8.52 1.47
N LEU A 126 -2.29 -8.32 1.22
CA LEU A 126 -3.27 -7.73 2.13
C LEU A 126 -3.71 -8.65 3.31
N PRO A 127 -4.06 -9.95 3.15
CA PRO A 127 -4.41 -10.86 4.25
C PRO A 127 -3.19 -11.54 4.88
N ALA A 128 -1.98 -11.47 4.32
CA ALA A 128 -0.74 -11.69 5.09
C ALA A 128 -0.61 -10.74 6.31
N LEU A 129 -1.55 -9.80 6.44
CA LEU A 129 -1.74 -8.87 7.54
C LEU A 129 -2.84 -9.31 8.53
N ARG A 130 -3.69 -10.28 8.16
CA ARG A 130 -4.71 -10.90 9.03
C ARG A 130 -4.31 -12.32 9.49
N GLU A 131 -3.73 -13.14 8.61
CA GLU A 131 -3.51 -14.58 8.87
C GLU A 131 -2.26 -14.94 9.68
N ARG A 132 -1.43 -13.96 10.10
CA ARG A 132 -0.41 -14.19 11.15
C ARG A 132 -0.92 -13.95 12.58
N SER A 133 -2.19 -13.62 12.77
CA SER A 133 -2.83 -13.65 14.09
C SER A 133 -3.45 -15.00 14.45
N ASP A 134 -3.46 -15.97 13.52
CA ASP A 134 -4.03 -17.33 13.72
C ASP A 134 -2.97 -18.44 13.66
N LEU A 135 -1.69 -18.12 13.86
CA LEU A 135 -0.76 -19.15 14.33
C LEU A 135 -1.01 -19.31 15.84
N PRO A 136 -1.58 -20.44 16.32
CA PRO A 136 -1.63 -20.70 17.74
C PRO A 136 -0.18 -20.64 18.26
N THR A 137 0.02 -19.81 19.26
CA THR A 137 1.22 -19.84 20.11
C THR A 137 1.12 -21.07 21.01
N ASP A 138 1.13 -22.24 20.40
CA ASP A 138 1.40 -23.53 21.02
C ASP A 138 2.64 -24.01 20.26
N LEU A 139 3.85 -23.92 20.81
CA LEU A 139 4.27 -24.67 21.97
C LEU A 139 5.29 -23.87 22.79
N ARG A 140 4.85 -23.45 23.98
CA ARG A 140 5.73 -23.33 25.14
C ARG A 140 6.02 -24.75 25.66
N HIS A 141 7.26 -24.94 26.15
CA HIS A 141 7.71 -26.04 27.00
C HIS A 141 7.86 -27.44 26.36
N SER A 142 9.11 -27.88 26.18
CA SER A 142 9.75 -28.89 27.05
C SER A 142 10.89 -29.61 26.32
N ALA A 143 12.13 -29.37 26.75
CA ALA A 143 13.19 -30.36 27.01
C ALA A 143 14.43 -29.63 27.53
#